data_AF-A0A7X9P7M4-F1
#
_entry.id   AF-A0A7X9P7M4-F1
#
_cell.length_a   1.000
_cell.length_b   1.000
_cell.length_c   1.000
_cell.angle_alpha   90.00
_cell.angle_beta   90.00
_cell.angle_gamma   90.00
#
_symmetry.space_group_name_H-M   'P 1'
#
loop_
_entity.id
_entity.type
_entity.pdbx_description
1 polymer ?
#
loop_
_entity_poly.entity_id
_entity_poly.type
_entity_poly.pdbx_seq_one_letter_code
_entity_poly.pdbx_strand_id
1 'polypeptide(L)'
;MSAIRLDREHYAAFSTPRAEESRRMVKGRIWPELRRLSETLTPGLSLLAGHDLHPHLAFQGGREGPVREAYTAFSPSKKKFRDRAHFTLAVSRSGVHARVALGSEALEDRERLARRIEREGPNLAKRFRSMAGLRSYVSDDGNGGSTTEIALDETFWRQLAAVLRRPGGSLDIGFGWSSSRARTLARIEIMTAFERLAPIYRLLDAAE
;
A
#
# COMPACT_ATOMS: atom_id res chain seq x y z
N MET A 1 15.42 -18.17 1.53
CA MET A 1 15.38 -17.66 0.13
C MET A 1 14.57 -16.36 0.11
N SER A 2 14.99 -15.35 -0.65
CA SER A 2 14.23 -14.09 -0.80
C SER A 2 12.85 -14.35 -1.39
N ALA A 3 11.83 -13.68 -0.86
CA ALA A 3 10.47 -13.70 -1.39
C ALA A 3 10.40 -12.98 -2.73
N ILE A 4 11.13 -11.88 -2.85
CA ILE A 4 11.11 -10.98 -4.00
C ILE A 4 12.41 -11.20 -4.77
N ARG A 5 12.27 -11.65 -6.02
CA ARG A 5 13.40 -11.90 -6.92
C ARG A 5 13.62 -10.69 -7.82
N LEU A 6 13.95 -9.56 -7.22
CA LEU A 6 14.30 -8.34 -7.94
C LEU A 6 15.78 -8.05 -7.78
N ASP A 7 16.45 -7.90 -8.92
CA ASP A 7 17.85 -7.46 -8.99
C ASP A 7 17.94 -5.97 -9.38
N ARG A 8 19.17 -5.49 -9.56
CA ARG A 8 19.45 -4.10 -9.94
C ARG A 8 18.80 -3.70 -11.27
N GLU A 9 18.68 -4.60 -12.24
CA GLU A 9 18.10 -4.30 -13.54
C GLU A 9 16.59 -4.12 -13.48
N HIS A 10 15.91 -4.76 -12.52
CA HIS A 10 14.48 -4.56 -12.32
C HIS A 10 14.20 -3.11 -11.89
N TYR A 11 15.04 -2.54 -11.02
CA TYR A 11 14.89 -1.16 -10.57
C TYR A 11 15.23 -0.12 -11.65
N ALA A 12 15.96 -0.49 -12.70
CA ALA A 12 16.23 0.39 -13.84
C ALA A 12 14.94 0.80 -14.56
N ALA A 13 13.90 -0.03 -14.53
CA ALA A 13 12.60 0.25 -15.13
C ALA A 13 11.96 1.54 -14.60
N PHE A 14 12.25 1.93 -13.36
CA PHE A 14 11.72 3.14 -12.73
C PHE A 14 12.51 4.41 -13.07
N SER A 15 13.66 4.29 -13.74
CA SER A 15 14.54 5.42 -14.06
C SER A 15 14.61 5.74 -15.55
N THR A 16 13.97 4.92 -16.39
CA THR A 16 13.96 5.12 -17.85
C THR A 16 13.14 6.36 -18.23
N PRO A 17 13.72 7.38 -18.88
CA PRO A 17 13.00 8.62 -19.21
C PRO A 17 11.81 8.40 -20.16
N ARG A 18 11.90 7.37 -21.02
CA ARG A 18 10.85 7.02 -21.98
C ARG A 18 9.73 6.23 -21.32
N ALA A 19 8.55 6.84 -21.25
CA ALA A 19 7.36 6.27 -20.63
C ALA A 19 6.98 4.89 -21.16
N GLU A 20 7.01 4.70 -22.49
CA GLU A 20 6.67 3.42 -23.11
C GLU A 20 7.66 2.30 -22.75
N GLU A 21 8.95 2.61 -22.79
CA GLU A 21 10.00 1.68 -22.43
C GLU A 21 9.92 1.28 -20.96
N SER A 22 9.74 2.26 -20.07
CA SER A 22 9.53 2.02 -18.64
C SER A 22 8.33 1.10 -18.39
N ARG A 23 7.18 1.35 -19.03
CA ARG A 23 5.98 0.49 -18.94
C ARG A 23 6.25 -0.93 -19.43
N ARG A 24 6.93 -1.07 -20.56
CA ARG A 24 7.30 -2.39 -21.13
C ARG A 24 8.20 -3.16 -20.18
N MET A 25 9.21 -2.51 -19.59
CA MET A 25 10.10 -3.13 -18.60
C MET A 25 9.35 -3.57 -17.35
N VAL A 26 8.48 -2.72 -16.80
CA VAL A 26 7.66 -3.06 -15.62
C VAL A 26 6.77 -4.27 -15.90
N LYS A 27 6.05 -4.27 -17.03
CA LYS A 27 5.17 -5.39 -17.41
C LYS A 27 5.94 -6.68 -17.68
N GLY A 28 7.11 -6.58 -18.30
CA GLY A 28 7.92 -7.74 -18.67
C GLY A 28 8.75 -8.33 -17.52
N ARG A 29 9.20 -7.50 -16.57
CA ARG A 29 10.15 -7.90 -15.52
C ARG A 29 9.57 -7.90 -14.11
N ILE A 30 8.75 -6.90 -13.77
CA ILE A 30 8.26 -6.71 -12.39
C ILE A 30 6.91 -7.39 -12.16
N TRP A 31 5.98 -7.27 -13.11
CA TRP A 31 4.64 -7.88 -12.99
C TRP A 31 4.64 -9.40 -12.82
N PRO A 32 5.52 -10.20 -13.48
CA PRO A 32 5.57 -11.63 -13.23
C PRO A 32 5.87 -11.97 -11.76
N GLU A 33 6.80 -11.25 -11.13
CA GLU A 33 7.12 -11.46 -9.72
C GLU A 33 5.99 -11.00 -8.79
N LEU A 34 5.38 -9.85 -9.06
CA LEU A 34 4.22 -9.37 -8.30
C LEU A 34 3.03 -10.34 -8.41
N ARG A 35 2.81 -10.95 -9.58
CA ARG A 35 1.77 -11.96 -9.78
C ARG A 35 2.03 -13.22 -8.97
N ARG A 36 3.25 -13.75 -9.04
CA ARG A 36 3.65 -14.94 -8.26
C ARG A 36 3.48 -14.70 -6.75
N LEU A 37 3.87 -13.52 -6.29
CA LEU A 37 3.71 -13.13 -4.89
C LEU A 37 2.25 -12.94 -4.53
N SER A 38 1.45 -12.31 -5.38
CA SER A 38 0.04 -12.09 -5.08
C SER A 38 -0.72 -13.41 -4.95
N GLU A 39 -0.48 -14.38 -5.82
CA GLU A 39 -1.03 -15.74 -5.71
C GLU A 39 -0.68 -16.40 -4.37
N THR A 40 0.56 -16.21 -3.90
CA THR A 40 1.04 -16.79 -2.65
C THR A 40 0.49 -16.08 -1.41
N LEU A 41 0.35 -14.75 -1.45
CA LEU A 41 -0.04 -13.92 -0.31
C LEU A 41 -1.56 -13.86 -0.13
N THR A 42 -2.33 -13.96 -1.22
CA THR A 42 -3.79 -13.78 -1.22
C THR A 42 -4.51 -14.64 -0.19
N PRO A 43 -4.22 -15.96 -0.03
CA PRO A 43 -4.88 -16.78 0.98
C PRO A 43 -4.65 -16.24 2.40
N GLY A 44 -3.40 -15.90 2.74
CA GLY A 44 -3.06 -15.34 4.05
C GLY A 44 -3.70 -13.97 4.28
N LEU A 45 -3.70 -13.10 3.28
CA LEU A 45 -4.33 -11.79 3.37
C LEU A 45 -5.85 -11.87 3.51
N SER A 46 -6.50 -12.82 2.82
CA SER A 46 -7.94 -13.05 2.93
C SER A 46 -8.31 -13.52 4.34
N LEU A 47 -7.49 -14.39 4.95
CA LEU A 47 -7.66 -14.78 6.36
C LEU A 47 -7.50 -13.59 7.32
N LEU A 48 -6.54 -12.69 7.07
CA LEU A 48 -6.34 -11.49 7.89
C LEU A 48 -7.49 -10.47 7.74
N ALA A 49 -8.03 -10.36 6.53
CA ALA A 49 -9.16 -9.50 6.21
C ALA A 49 -10.49 -10.05 6.77
N GLY A 50 -10.63 -11.37 6.84
CA GLY A 50 -11.87 -12.06 7.23
C GLY A 50 -12.85 -12.29 6.08
N HIS A 51 -12.42 -12.03 4.84
CA HIS A 51 -13.18 -12.26 3.62
C HIS A 51 -12.22 -12.44 2.43
N ASP A 52 -12.75 -12.87 1.29
CA ASP A 52 -11.94 -13.05 0.08
C ASP A 52 -11.35 -11.73 -0.41
N LEU A 53 -10.05 -11.76 -0.73
CA LEU A 53 -9.37 -10.68 -1.44
C LEU A 53 -8.99 -11.13 -2.85
N HIS A 54 -8.99 -10.17 -3.76
CA HIS A 54 -8.64 -10.36 -5.16
C HIS A 54 -7.48 -9.44 -5.53
N PRO A 55 -6.40 -9.99 -6.12
CA PRO A 55 -5.23 -9.21 -6.50
C PRO A 55 -5.45 -8.44 -7.81
N HIS A 56 -5.01 -7.18 -7.82
CA HIS A 56 -5.06 -6.25 -8.96
C HIS A 56 -3.66 -5.71 -9.24
N LEU A 57 -3.10 -6.06 -10.40
CA LEU A 57 -1.82 -5.50 -10.83
C LEU A 57 -2.03 -4.10 -11.40
N ALA A 58 -1.21 -3.15 -10.95
CA ALA A 58 -1.22 -1.78 -11.43
C ALA A 58 0.18 -1.14 -11.32
N PHE A 59 0.28 0.08 -11.82
CA PHE A 59 1.44 0.93 -11.65
C PHE A 59 1.01 2.40 -11.61
N GLN A 60 1.87 3.24 -11.05
CA GLN A 60 1.72 4.70 -11.03
C GLN A 60 2.77 5.36 -11.93
N GLY A 61 2.40 6.44 -12.61
CA GLY A 61 3.24 7.08 -13.61
C GLY A 61 3.11 6.41 -14.98
N GLY A 62 4.12 6.54 -15.84
CA GLY A 62 4.10 5.89 -17.15
C GLY A 62 3.22 6.57 -18.21
N ARG A 63 2.59 7.73 -17.94
CA ARG A 63 1.83 8.49 -18.94
C ARG A 63 2.73 9.45 -19.73
N GLU A 64 3.44 10.30 -19.03
CA GLU A 64 4.31 11.35 -19.59
C GLU A 64 5.80 11.18 -19.22
N GLY A 65 6.10 10.18 -18.39
CA GLY A 65 7.45 9.87 -17.91
C GLY A 65 7.55 8.43 -17.42
N PRO A 66 8.60 8.05 -16.69
CA PRO A 66 8.75 6.69 -16.15
C PRO A 66 7.55 6.26 -15.30
N VAL A 67 7.35 4.95 -15.25
CA VAL A 67 6.64 4.33 -14.13
C VAL A 67 7.46 4.60 -12.88
N ARG A 68 6.80 5.06 -11.81
CA ARG A 68 7.47 5.38 -10.55
C ARG A 68 7.30 4.27 -9.51
N GLU A 69 6.19 3.55 -9.62
CA GLU A 69 5.87 2.43 -8.74
C GLU A 69 5.03 1.39 -9.49
N ALA A 70 5.31 0.11 -9.25
CA ALA A 70 4.50 -1.01 -9.69
C ALA A 70 4.02 -1.79 -8.46
N TYR A 71 2.77 -2.24 -8.44
CA TYR A 71 2.19 -2.84 -7.25
C TYR A 71 1.09 -3.85 -7.58
N THR A 72 0.80 -4.69 -6.58
CA THR A 72 -0.42 -5.51 -6.52
C THR A 72 -1.27 -5.00 -5.35
N ALA A 73 -2.50 -4.61 -5.64
CA ALA A 73 -3.50 -4.26 -4.64
C ALA A 73 -4.41 -5.47 -4.36
N PHE A 74 -4.73 -5.75 -3.11
CA PHE A 74 -5.60 -6.85 -2.69
C PHE A 74 -6.88 -6.26 -2.13
N SER A 75 -7.99 -6.44 -2.84
CA SER A 75 -9.27 -5.78 -2.56
C SER A 75 -10.43 -6.79 -2.54
N PRO A 76 -11.51 -6.56 -1.77
CA PRO A 76 -12.71 -7.41 -1.79
C PRO A 76 -13.39 -7.49 -3.16
N SER A 77 -13.16 -6.52 -4.04
CA SER A 77 -13.81 -6.46 -5.35
C SER A 77 -12.99 -7.19 -6.42
N LYS A 78 -13.64 -8.07 -7.18
CA LYS A 78 -13.05 -8.77 -8.34
C LYS A 78 -12.75 -7.86 -9.53
N LYS A 79 -13.36 -6.66 -9.59
CA LYS A 79 -13.37 -5.81 -10.80
C LYS A 79 -12.46 -4.58 -10.70
N LYS A 80 -12.46 -3.93 -9.54
CA LYS A 80 -11.73 -2.69 -9.26
C LYS A 80 -11.35 -2.61 -7.79
N PHE A 81 -10.28 -1.91 -7.47
CA PHE A 81 -9.76 -1.79 -6.10
C PHE A 81 -9.74 -0.37 -5.54
N ARG A 82 -9.76 0.66 -6.40
CA ARG A 82 -9.53 2.07 -5.99
C ARG A 82 -10.66 2.66 -5.16
N ASP A 83 -11.85 2.11 -5.28
CA ASP A 83 -13.06 2.51 -4.58
C ASP A 83 -13.29 1.75 -3.27
N ARG A 84 -12.31 0.95 -2.84
CA ARG A 84 -12.36 0.14 -1.63
C ARG A 84 -11.06 0.27 -0.83
N ALA A 85 -11.14 -0.05 0.45
CA ALA A 85 -9.95 -0.36 1.24
C ALA A 85 -9.21 -1.56 0.60
N HIS A 86 -7.89 -1.51 0.62
CA HIS A 86 -7.07 -2.60 0.07
C HIS A 86 -5.70 -2.66 0.74
N PHE A 87 -5.13 -3.86 0.80
CA PHE A 87 -3.70 -4.02 1.03
C PHE A 87 -2.94 -3.76 -0.27
N THR A 88 -1.69 -3.33 -0.17
CA THR A 88 -0.83 -3.12 -1.34
C THR A 88 0.56 -3.67 -1.08
N LEU A 89 1.07 -4.50 -1.99
CA LEU A 89 2.50 -4.81 -2.07
C LEU A 89 3.08 -4.06 -3.27
N ALA A 90 3.98 -3.13 -3.00
CA ALA A 90 4.53 -2.23 -4.00
C ALA A 90 6.04 -2.33 -4.13
N VAL A 91 6.51 -1.97 -5.32
CA VAL A 91 7.91 -1.87 -5.69
C VAL A 91 8.12 -0.56 -6.41
N SER A 92 9.08 0.22 -5.93
CA SER A 92 9.51 1.47 -6.53
C SER A 92 11.03 1.54 -6.55
N ARG A 93 11.60 2.67 -6.98
CA ARG A 93 13.06 2.86 -6.94
C ARG A 93 13.62 2.77 -5.50
N SER A 94 12.83 3.18 -4.51
CA SER A 94 13.26 3.18 -3.09
C SER A 94 13.31 1.79 -2.48
N GLY A 95 12.55 0.83 -3.01
CA GLY A 95 12.54 -0.54 -2.55
C GLY A 95 11.14 -1.16 -2.62
N VAL A 96 10.79 -1.90 -1.57
CA VAL A 96 9.54 -2.65 -1.47
C VAL A 96 8.73 -2.12 -0.31
N HIS A 97 7.41 -2.01 -0.46
CA HIS A 97 6.52 -1.50 0.58
C HIS A 97 5.28 -2.38 0.72
N ALA A 98 4.93 -2.75 1.95
CA ALA A 98 3.65 -3.35 2.31
C ALA A 98 2.78 -2.28 2.94
N ARG A 99 1.60 -2.01 2.37
CA ARG A 99 0.76 -0.87 2.71
C ARG A 99 -0.70 -1.28 2.88
N VAL A 100 -1.44 -0.41 3.56
CA VAL A 100 -2.90 -0.39 3.55
C VAL A 100 -3.35 0.98 3.07
N ALA A 101 -4.32 1.00 2.16
CA ALA A 101 -4.75 2.22 1.52
C ALA A 101 -6.28 2.33 1.46
N LEU A 102 -6.74 3.57 1.51
CA LEU A 102 -8.09 3.98 1.18
C LEU A 102 -8.02 5.09 0.14
N GLY A 103 -8.34 4.71 -1.10
CA GLY A 103 -8.21 5.59 -2.27
C GLY A 103 -9.21 6.74 -2.27
N SER A 104 -8.91 7.77 -3.05
CA SER A 104 -9.79 8.94 -3.17
C SER A 104 -11.14 8.63 -3.81
N GLU A 105 -11.24 7.55 -4.59
CA GLU A 105 -12.47 7.09 -5.24
C GLU A 105 -13.44 6.40 -4.25
N ALA A 106 -12.98 6.04 -3.05
CA ALA A 106 -13.76 5.32 -2.03
C ALA A 106 -14.62 6.29 -1.18
N LEU A 107 -15.48 7.09 -1.82
CA LEU A 107 -16.16 8.23 -1.17
C LEU A 107 -16.96 7.82 0.09
N GLU A 108 -17.74 6.76 0.00
CA GLU A 108 -18.56 6.27 1.12
C GLU A 108 -17.70 5.76 2.28
N ASP A 109 -16.66 4.98 1.98
CA ASP A 109 -15.74 4.41 2.95
C ASP A 109 -14.93 5.49 3.67
N ARG A 110 -14.50 6.51 2.93
CA ARG A 110 -13.80 7.68 3.48
C ARG A 110 -14.67 8.46 4.46
N GLU A 111 -15.91 8.74 4.07
CA GLU A 111 -16.84 9.49 4.91
C GLU A 111 -17.26 8.69 6.15
N ARG A 112 -17.49 7.37 6.01
CA ARG A 112 -17.73 6.47 7.14
C ARG A 112 -16.56 6.47 8.13
N LEU A 113 -15.34 6.32 7.62
CA LEU A 113 -14.14 6.32 8.44
C LEU A 113 -13.94 7.68 9.15
N ALA A 114 -14.18 8.80 8.45
CA ALA A 114 -14.10 10.13 9.05
C ALA A 114 -15.04 10.28 10.25
N ARG A 115 -16.32 9.90 10.12
CA ARG A 115 -17.28 9.90 11.23
C ARG A 115 -16.85 9.01 12.39
N ARG A 116 -16.34 7.81 12.08
CA ARG A 116 -15.85 6.89 13.11
C ARG A 116 -14.67 7.48 13.88
N ILE A 117 -13.74 8.13 13.18
CA ILE A 117 -12.60 8.79 13.81
C ILE A 117 -13.05 9.94 14.71
N GLU A 118 -14.05 10.73 14.32
CA GLU A 118 -14.57 11.81 15.18
C GLU A 118 -15.19 11.28 16.47
N ARG A 119 -15.86 10.13 16.40
CA ARG A 119 -16.48 9.48 17.56
C ARG A 119 -15.47 8.76 18.45
N GLU A 120 -14.48 8.09 17.85
CA GLU A 120 -13.62 7.11 18.54
C GLU A 120 -12.13 7.51 18.57
N GLY A 121 -11.76 8.68 18.07
CA GLY A 121 -10.37 9.12 17.85
C GLY A 121 -9.42 8.86 19.02
N PRO A 122 -9.74 9.28 20.26
CA PRO A 122 -8.90 8.99 21.43
C PRO A 122 -8.73 7.49 21.71
N ASN A 123 -9.77 6.69 21.46
CA ASN A 123 -9.70 5.24 21.62
C ASN A 123 -8.88 4.59 20.50
N LEU A 124 -8.97 5.09 19.26
CA LEU A 124 -8.11 4.67 18.16
C LEU A 124 -6.63 4.98 18.47
N ALA A 125 -6.34 6.19 18.96
CA ALA A 125 -4.98 6.56 19.37
C ALA A 125 -4.42 5.58 20.42
N LYS A 126 -5.20 5.29 21.47
CA LYS A 126 -4.81 4.30 22.50
C LYS A 126 -4.62 2.91 21.91
N ARG A 127 -5.51 2.46 21.03
CA ARG A 127 -5.48 1.14 20.39
C ARG A 127 -4.23 0.95 19.53
N PHE A 128 -3.80 1.99 18.82
CA PHE A 128 -2.71 1.92 17.85
C PHE A 128 -1.38 2.52 18.37
N ARG A 129 -1.32 2.92 19.64
CA ARG A 129 -0.15 3.59 20.26
C ARG A 129 1.17 2.85 20.11
N SER A 130 1.15 1.51 20.08
CA SER A 130 2.36 0.68 20.00
C SER A 130 2.82 0.42 18.56
N MET A 131 2.10 0.94 17.56
CA MET A 131 2.43 0.73 16.17
C MET A 131 3.52 1.71 15.70
N ALA A 132 4.78 1.29 15.87
CA ALA A 132 5.96 2.04 15.42
C ALA A 132 6.45 1.63 14.02
N GLY A 133 7.23 2.49 13.37
CA GLY A 133 7.83 2.24 12.06
C GLY A 133 6.88 2.38 10.87
N LEU A 134 5.66 2.88 11.08
CA LEU A 134 4.73 3.19 10.01
C LEU A 134 5.17 4.43 9.26
N ARG A 135 4.93 4.44 7.96
CA ARG A 135 5.24 5.57 7.09
C ARG A 135 4.04 5.96 6.25
N SER A 136 3.94 7.25 5.94
CA SER A 136 2.94 7.76 4.98
C SER A 136 3.49 7.71 3.55
N TYR A 137 2.64 7.25 2.63
CA TYR A 137 2.91 7.11 1.20
C TYR A 137 1.98 7.97 0.33
N VAL A 138 1.09 8.77 0.92
CA VAL A 138 0.12 9.63 0.19
C VAL A 138 0.83 10.60 -0.78
N SER A 139 2.01 11.09 -0.41
CA SER A 139 2.82 12.00 -1.23
C SER A 139 4.09 11.33 -1.78
N ASP A 140 4.24 10.01 -1.64
CA ASP A 140 5.38 9.31 -2.21
C ASP A 140 5.24 9.31 -3.73
N ASP A 141 6.22 9.91 -4.40
CA ASP A 141 6.26 9.95 -5.85
C ASP A 141 6.91 8.68 -6.43
N GLY A 142 7.45 7.78 -5.61
CA GLY A 142 8.11 6.54 -6.02
C GLY A 142 9.57 6.72 -6.47
N ASN A 143 10.09 7.96 -6.47
CA ASN A 143 11.47 8.27 -6.89
C ASN A 143 12.49 8.23 -5.76
N GLY A 144 12.13 7.73 -4.58
CA GLY A 144 12.98 7.84 -3.39
C GLY A 144 12.71 9.08 -2.55
N GLY A 145 11.51 9.66 -2.68
CA GLY A 145 11.02 10.66 -1.75
C GLY A 145 11.10 10.18 -0.29
N SER A 146 11.29 11.15 0.62
CA SER A 146 11.27 10.91 2.06
C SER A 146 9.87 10.48 2.46
N THR A 147 9.66 9.18 2.64
CA THR A 147 8.51 8.69 3.39
C THR A 147 8.63 9.15 4.84
N THR A 148 7.62 9.85 5.34
CA THR A 148 7.62 10.36 6.71
C THR A 148 7.14 9.28 7.65
N GLU A 149 7.92 8.98 8.69
CA GLU A 149 7.45 8.12 9.78
C GLU A 149 6.31 8.82 10.53
N ILE A 150 5.25 8.07 10.82
CA ILE A 150 4.04 8.59 11.45
C ILE A 150 3.74 7.83 12.74
N ALA A 151 3.15 8.53 13.69
CA ALA A 151 2.51 7.93 14.85
C ALA A 151 0.99 8.03 14.67
N LEU A 152 0.27 6.96 15.01
CA LEU A 152 -1.20 6.93 14.96
C LEU A 152 -1.80 7.53 16.24
N ASP A 153 -1.37 8.73 16.60
CA ASP A 153 -1.82 9.47 17.78
C ASP A 153 -3.12 10.27 17.54
N GLU A 154 -3.62 10.97 18.56
CA GLU A 154 -4.85 11.77 18.44
C GLU A 154 -4.76 12.85 17.37
N THR A 155 -3.57 13.42 17.15
CA THR A 155 -3.35 14.45 16.13
C THR A 155 -3.47 13.85 14.75
N PHE A 156 -2.85 12.70 14.50
CA PHE A 156 -2.97 11.95 13.26
C PHE A 156 -4.43 11.65 12.93
N TRP A 157 -5.18 11.06 13.87
CA TRP A 157 -6.57 10.68 13.63
C TRP A 157 -7.45 11.90 13.32
N ARG A 158 -7.33 12.98 14.13
CA ARG A 158 -8.08 14.22 13.88
C ARG A 158 -7.78 14.82 12.50
N GLN A 159 -6.51 14.85 12.10
CA GLN A 159 -6.11 15.34 10.78
C GLN A 159 -6.63 14.44 9.66
N LEU A 160 -6.57 13.12 9.84
CA LEU A 160 -7.05 12.14 8.87
C LEU A 160 -8.55 12.32 8.60
N ALA A 161 -9.38 12.51 9.62
CA ALA A 161 -10.81 12.76 9.44
C ALA A 161 -11.08 13.98 8.54
N ALA A 162 -10.35 15.08 8.76
CA ALA A 162 -10.45 16.28 7.93
C ALA A 162 -9.95 16.03 6.48
N VAL A 163 -8.86 15.28 6.31
CA VAL A 163 -8.32 14.93 4.99
C VAL A 163 -9.30 14.06 4.21
N LEU A 164 -9.91 13.06 4.84
CA LEU A 164 -10.82 12.10 4.19
C LEU A 164 -12.09 12.74 3.62
N ARG A 165 -12.46 13.95 4.07
CA ARG A 165 -13.61 14.69 3.50
C ARG A 165 -13.27 15.64 2.37
N ARG A 166 -11.99 15.97 2.16
CA ARG A 166 -11.58 16.89 1.09
C ARG A 166 -11.61 16.20 -0.27
N PRO A 167 -11.87 16.90 -1.38
CA PRO A 167 -11.65 16.35 -2.71
C PRO A 167 -10.24 15.76 -2.84
N GLY A 168 -10.11 14.53 -3.32
CA GLY A 168 -8.81 13.85 -3.44
C GLY A 168 -8.23 13.30 -2.13
N GLY A 169 -8.89 13.48 -0.98
CA GLY A 169 -8.49 12.90 0.30
C GLY A 169 -8.30 11.39 0.23
N SER A 170 -7.26 10.87 0.88
CA SER A 170 -6.93 9.45 0.88
C SER A 170 -6.06 9.11 2.09
N LEU A 171 -5.89 7.81 2.32
CA LEU A 171 -4.92 7.25 3.26
C LEU A 171 -4.06 6.24 2.50
N ASP A 172 -2.75 6.30 2.69
CA ASP A 172 -1.83 5.26 2.26
C ASP A 172 -0.66 5.20 3.25
N ILE A 173 -0.62 4.14 4.05
CA ILE A 173 0.36 3.96 5.13
C ILE A 173 0.87 2.53 5.15
N GLY A 174 2.13 2.35 5.56
CA GLY A 174 2.73 1.03 5.53
C GLY A 174 4.12 0.93 6.09
N PHE A 175 4.74 -0.22 5.81
CA PHE A 175 6.12 -0.55 6.12
C PHE A 175 6.92 -0.67 4.84
N GLY A 176 8.16 -0.16 4.85
CA GLY A 176 9.04 -0.15 3.69
C GLY A 176 10.38 -0.80 4.00
N TRP A 177 10.95 -1.44 2.98
CA TRP A 177 12.31 -1.96 2.97
C TRP A 177 13.06 -1.34 1.81
N SER A 178 14.30 -0.90 2.05
CA SER A 178 15.16 -0.37 1.00
C SER A 178 15.38 -1.39 -0.11
N SER A 179 15.73 -0.92 -1.31
CA SER A 179 16.10 -1.79 -2.44
C SER A 179 17.26 -2.75 -2.12
N SER A 180 18.16 -2.39 -1.21
CA SER A 180 19.20 -3.30 -0.70
C SER A 180 18.63 -4.40 0.19
N ARG A 181 17.76 -4.05 1.14
CA ARG A 181 17.12 -5.00 2.06
C ARG A 181 16.12 -5.92 1.36
N ALA A 182 15.44 -5.42 0.33
CA ALA A 182 14.47 -6.17 -0.47
C ALA A 182 15.06 -7.45 -1.09
N ARG A 183 16.37 -7.47 -1.40
CA ARG A 183 17.06 -8.62 -2.00
C ARG A 183 17.14 -9.84 -1.08
N THR A 184 17.02 -9.62 0.22
CA THR A 184 17.06 -10.66 1.25
C THR A 184 15.73 -10.76 2.01
N LEU A 185 14.70 -10.07 1.55
CA LEU A 185 13.41 -9.99 2.26
C LEU A 185 12.69 -11.33 2.19
N ALA A 186 12.48 -11.97 3.34
CA ALA A 186 11.77 -13.24 3.40
C ALA A 186 10.25 -13.04 3.31
N ARG A 187 9.53 -14.05 2.85
CA ARG A 187 8.08 -13.96 2.62
C ARG A 187 7.35 -13.74 3.94
N ILE A 188 7.84 -14.38 5.00
CA ILE A 188 7.31 -14.23 6.34
C ILE A 188 7.39 -12.78 6.81
N GLU A 189 8.44 -12.03 6.46
CA GLU A 189 8.56 -10.62 6.85
C GLU A 189 7.50 -9.74 6.18
N ILE A 190 7.19 -10.02 4.92
CA ILE A 190 6.10 -9.36 4.19
C ILE A 190 4.75 -9.68 4.85
N MET A 191 4.50 -10.95 5.16
CA MET A 191 3.27 -11.36 5.85
C MET A 191 3.16 -10.76 7.25
N THR A 192 4.23 -10.73 8.03
CA THR A 192 4.26 -10.09 9.35
C THR A 192 3.97 -8.59 9.26
N ALA A 193 4.44 -7.91 8.21
CA ALA A 193 4.06 -6.52 7.97
C ALA A 193 2.54 -6.39 7.70
N PHE A 194 1.95 -7.27 6.90
CA PHE A 194 0.50 -7.28 6.67
C PHE A 194 -0.31 -7.67 7.90
N GLU A 195 0.15 -8.60 8.73
CA GLU A 195 -0.45 -8.94 10.02
C GLU A 195 -0.51 -7.71 10.93
N ARG A 196 0.57 -6.92 10.97
CA ARG A 196 0.61 -5.65 11.70
C ARG A 196 -0.34 -4.60 11.11
N LEU A 197 -0.54 -4.58 9.80
CA LEU A 197 -1.48 -3.67 9.12
C LEU A 197 -2.94 -4.14 9.18
N ALA A 198 -3.21 -5.42 9.43
CA ALA A 198 -4.55 -5.99 9.37
C ALA A 198 -5.57 -5.33 10.33
N PRO A 199 -5.22 -4.92 11.56
CA PRO A 199 -6.14 -4.16 12.40
C PRO A 199 -6.52 -2.79 11.81
N ILE A 200 -5.64 -2.15 11.03
CA ILE A 200 -5.95 -0.92 10.30
C ILE A 200 -6.83 -1.24 9.11
N TYR A 201 -6.48 -2.24 8.30
CA TYR A 201 -7.33 -2.67 7.17
C TYR A 201 -8.77 -2.90 7.61
N ARG A 202 -8.98 -3.67 8.69
CA ARG A 202 -10.32 -3.93 9.24
C ARG A 202 -11.02 -2.68 9.76
N LEU A 203 -10.28 -1.64 10.15
CA LEU A 203 -10.87 -0.33 10.49
C LEU A 203 -11.38 0.40 9.24
N LEU A 204 -10.62 0.34 8.13
CA LEU A 204 -10.98 0.99 6.86
C LEU A 204 -12.12 0.25 6.14
N ASP A 205 -12.06 -1.08 6.16
CA ASP A 205 -12.95 -1.98 5.42
C ASP A 205 -14.23 -2.33 6.19
N ALA A 206 -14.33 -1.95 7.48
CA ALA A 206 -15.50 -2.26 8.29
C ALA A 206 -16.80 -1.83 7.59
N ALA A 207 -17.59 -2.83 7.16
CA ALA A 207 -19.01 -2.70 6.95
C ALA A 207 -19.69 -2.50 8.31
N GLU A 208 -20.69 -1.64 8.37
CA GLU A 208 -21.59 -1.55 9.54
C GLU A 208 -22.50 -2.78 9.60
#